data_AF-A0A2B7GXC1-F1
#
_entry.id   AF-A0A2B7GXC1-F1
#
_cell.length_a   1.000
_cell.length_b   1.000
_cell.length_c   1.000
_cell.angle_alpha   90.00
_cell.angle_beta   90.00
_cell.angle_gamma   90.00
#
_symmetry.space_group_name_H-M   'P 1'
#
loop_
_entity.id
_entity.type
_entity.pdbx_description
1 polymer ?
#
loop_
_entity_poly.entity_id
_entity_poly.type
_entity_poly.pdbx_seq_one_letter_code
_entity_poly.pdbx_strand_id
1 'polypeptide(L)'
;MDETIDTLRGALNRLDELTDPIRLDGDEGDLDAYLYALSKMAESAMERNALGEAHRLRDLQAEMERADERDEPVDIRRSDALRLSVSLHTYREKLLDQDDEAAAEDVEQTIHVIDGKLEETTARPERGE
;
A
#
# COMPACT_ATOMS: atom_id res chain seq x y z
N MET A 1 -18.68 11.58 16.78
CA MET A 1 -18.33 10.46 15.87
C MET A 1 -16.91 10.69 15.39
N ASP A 2 -15.93 10.59 16.30
CA ASP A 2 -14.50 10.84 16.00
C ASP A 2 -13.58 9.85 16.74
N GLU A 3 -13.99 9.37 17.92
CA GLU A 3 -13.18 8.45 18.74
C GLU A 3 -12.71 7.18 18.01
N THR A 4 -13.53 6.61 17.12
CA THR A 4 -13.14 5.39 16.36
C THR A 4 -12.06 5.69 15.31
N ILE A 5 -12.14 6.84 14.63
CA ILE A 5 -11.17 7.23 13.60
C ILE A 5 -9.85 7.64 14.27
N ASP A 6 -9.92 8.35 15.39
CA ASP A 6 -8.75 8.70 16.20
C ASP A 6 -8.07 7.47 16.79
N THR A 7 -8.84 6.48 17.24
CA THR A 7 -8.30 5.20 17.74
C THR A 7 -7.60 4.42 16.63
N LEU A 8 -8.17 4.38 15.43
CA LEU A 8 -7.57 3.71 14.27
C LEU A 8 -6.29 4.41 13.80
N ARG A 9 -6.29 5.74 13.70
CA ARG A 9 -5.09 6.52 13.36
C ARG A 9 -4.00 6.36 14.42
N GLY A 10 -4.39 6.38 15.70
CA GLY A 10 -3.46 6.12 16.80
C GLY A 10 -2.85 4.72 16.73
N ALA A 11 -3.63 3.69 16.40
CA ALA A 11 -3.14 2.33 16.24
C ALA A 11 -2.16 2.19 15.06
N LEU A 12 -2.45 2.83 13.93
CA LEU A 12 -1.58 2.80 12.75
C LEU A 12 -0.28 3.59 12.94
N ASN A 13 -0.32 4.74 13.63
CA ASN A 13 0.90 5.46 13.99
C ASN A 13 1.76 4.64 14.95
N ARG A 14 1.14 3.99 15.94
CA ARG A 14 1.86 3.13 16.88
C ARG A 14 2.45 1.90 16.21
N LEU A 15 1.81 1.38 15.15
CA LEU A 15 2.39 0.33 14.33
C LEU A 15 3.69 0.83 13.68
N ASP A 16 3.66 2.00 13.05
CA ASP A 16 4.85 2.58 12.40
C ASP A 16 5.99 2.85 13.40
N GLU A 17 5.68 3.20 14.65
CA GLU A 17 6.68 3.35 15.71
C GLU A 17 7.33 2.03 16.15
N LEU A 18 6.62 0.91 15.98
CA LEU A 18 7.00 -0.41 16.49
C LEU A 18 7.52 -1.37 15.41
N THR A 19 7.46 -0.97 14.14
CA THR A 19 7.86 -1.83 13.03
C THR A 19 8.78 -1.11 12.07
N ASP A 20 9.80 -1.80 11.60
CA ASP A 20 10.63 -1.31 10.51
C ASP A 20 9.79 -1.07 9.24
N PRO A 21 10.13 -0.04 8.45
CA PRO A 21 9.51 0.19 7.15
C PRO A 21 9.79 -0.98 6.20
N ILE A 22 8.90 -1.17 5.23
CA ILE A 22 9.09 -2.11 4.13
C ILE A 22 10.02 -1.44 3.12
N ARG A 23 11.16 -2.06 2.87
CA ARG A 23 12.13 -1.57 1.91
C ARG A 23 11.92 -2.24 0.56
N LEU A 24 11.80 -1.42 -0.49
CA LEU A 24 11.74 -1.86 -1.87
C LEU A 24 13.16 -1.73 -2.47
N ASP A 25 13.82 -2.87 -2.68
CA ASP A 25 15.23 -2.97 -3.06
C ASP A 25 15.46 -3.10 -4.58
N GLY A 26 14.71 -2.35 -5.38
CA GLY A 26 14.95 -2.25 -6.83
C GLY A 26 14.64 -3.51 -7.65
N ASP A 27 13.97 -4.52 -7.08
CA ASP A 27 13.29 -5.54 -7.90
C ASP A 27 12.17 -4.81 -8.66
N GLU A 28 12.34 -4.63 -9.99
CA GLU A 28 11.45 -3.84 -10.86
C GLU A 28 9.96 -4.16 -10.62
N GLY A 29 9.62 -5.43 -10.37
CA GLY A 29 8.24 -5.86 -10.13
C GLY A 29 7.62 -5.38 -8.81
N ASP A 30 8.43 -5.13 -7.78
CA ASP A 30 7.92 -4.70 -6.47
C ASP A 30 7.50 -3.23 -6.52
N LEU A 31 8.35 -2.36 -7.06
CA LEU A 31 8.05 -0.93 -7.14
C LEU A 31 6.84 -0.67 -8.04
N ASP A 32 6.78 -1.30 -9.20
CA ASP A 32 5.68 -1.16 -10.16
C ASP A 32 4.33 -1.58 -9.54
N ALA A 33 4.31 -2.65 -8.74
CA ALA A 33 3.12 -3.08 -8.03
C ALA A 33 2.62 -2.00 -7.06
N TYR A 34 3.52 -1.39 -6.27
CA TYR A 34 3.14 -0.32 -5.35
C TYR A 34 2.69 0.96 -6.08
N LEU A 35 3.35 1.35 -7.17
CA LEU A 35 2.95 2.51 -7.98
C LEU A 35 1.57 2.29 -8.62
N TYR A 36 1.33 1.10 -9.17
CA TYR A 36 0.03 0.71 -9.70
C TYR A 36 -1.06 0.78 -8.62
N ALA A 37 -0.79 0.23 -7.43
CA ALA A 37 -1.71 0.26 -6.29
C ALA A 37 -2.09 1.69 -5.89
N LEU A 38 -1.09 2.56 -5.76
CA LEU A 38 -1.28 3.97 -5.41
C LEU A 38 -2.14 4.70 -6.43
N SER A 39 -1.89 4.48 -7.72
CA SER A 39 -2.66 5.11 -8.79
C SER A 39 -4.12 4.68 -8.76
N LYS A 40 -4.40 3.37 -8.68
CA LYS A 40 -5.77 2.84 -8.65
C LYS A 40 -6.55 3.26 -7.42
N MET A 41 -5.88 3.33 -6.27
CA MET A 41 -6.51 3.82 -5.06
C MET A 41 -6.79 5.33 -5.10
N ALA A 42 -5.89 6.13 -5.68
CA ALA A 42 -6.14 7.55 -5.86
C ALA A 42 -7.36 7.77 -6.77
N GLU A 43 -7.47 7.01 -7.87
CA GLU A 43 -8.65 6.99 -8.75
C GLU A 43 -9.92 6.63 -7.97
N SER A 44 -9.93 5.53 -7.22
CA SER A 44 -11.11 5.11 -6.45
C SER A 44 -11.46 6.09 -5.31
N ALA A 45 -10.47 6.72 -4.68
CA ALA A 45 -10.69 7.76 -3.68
C ALA A 45 -11.33 9.00 -4.29
N MET A 46 -10.93 9.41 -5.50
CA MET A 46 -11.55 10.50 -6.25
C MET A 46 -13.01 10.19 -6.59
N GLU A 47 -13.32 8.99 -7.08
CA GLU A 47 -14.68 8.54 -7.37
C GLU A 47 -15.61 8.63 -6.15
N ARG A 48 -15.06 8.39 -4.96
CA ARG A 48 -15.78 8.44 -3.68
C ARG A 48 -15.80 9.83 -3.03
N ASN A 49 -15.28 10.86 -3.72
CA ASN A 49 -15.09 12.22 -3.18
C ASN A 49 -14.20 12.28 -1.91
N ALA A 50 -13.31 11.31 -1.73
CA ALA A 50 -12.34 11.27 -0.63
C ALA A 50 -11.04 12.01 -1.03
N LEU A 51 -11.15 13.32 -1.35
CA LEU A 51 -10.06 14.10 -1.94
C LEU A 51 -8.77 14.13 -1.10
N GLY A 52 -8.90 14.17 0.24
CA GLY A 52 -7.73 14.15 1.12
C GLY A 52 -6.93 12.84 1.02
N GLU A 53 -7.61 11.71 0.84
CA GLU A 53 -6.97 10.41 0.64
C GLU A 53 -6.33 10.34 -0.75
N ALA A 54 -7.05 10.81 -1.78
CA ALA A 54 -6.52 10.86 -3.15
C ALA A 54 -5.23 11.69 -3.23
N HIS A 55 -5.19 12.86 -2.57
CA HIS A 55 -3.98 13.68 -2.52
C HIS A 55 -2.83 12.98 -1.82
N ARG A 56 -3.10 12.38 -0.65
CA ARG A 56 -2.10 11.62 0.11
C ARG A 56 -1.47 10.50 -0.72
N LEU A 57 -2.29 9.76 -1.46
CA LEU A 57 -1.82 8.65 -2.31
C LEU A 57 -1.00 9.15 -3.50
N ARG A 58 -1.38 10.29 -4.10
CA ARG A 58 -0.61 10.93 -5.17
C ARG A 58 0.73 11.50 -4.69
N ASP A 59 0.76 12.07 -3.49
CA ASP A 59 2.00 12.55 -2.88
C ASP A 59 2.98 11.39 -2.63
N LEU A 60 2.48 10.28 -2.07
CA LEU A 60 3.28 9.08 -1.87
C LEU A 60 3.76 8.47 -3.21
N GLN A 61 2.90 8.42 -4.22
CA GLN A 61 3.28 8.00 -5.58
C GLN A 61 4.44 8.84 -6.13
N ALA A 62 4.33 10.18 -6.04
CA ALA A 62 5.36 11.08 -6.53
C ALA A 62 6.67 10.99 -5.72
N GLU A 63 6.60 10.67 -4.43
CA GLU A 63 7.80 10.40 -3.62
C GLU A 63 8.52 9.13 -4.07
N MET A 64 7.77 8.07 -4.37
CA MET A 64 8.30 6.80 -4.86
C MET A 64 8.92 6.92 -6.26
N GLU A 65 8.22 7.55 -7.20
CA GLU A 65 8.72 7.81 -8.56
C GLU A 65 10.04 8.60 -8.52
N ARG A 66 10.14 9.62 -7.66
CA ARG A 66 11.38 10.39 -7.51
C ARG A 66 12.53 9.61 -6.87
N ALA A 67 12.23 8.63 -6.02
CA ALA A 67 13.25 7.79 -5.40
C ALA A 67 13.80 6.76 -6.42
N ASP A 68 12.91 6.21 -7.23
CA ASP A 68 13.25 5.35 -8.38
C ASP A 68 14.13 6.08 -9.41
N GLU A 69 13.75 7.31 -9.79
CA GLU A 69 14.57 8.17 -10.66
C GLU A 69 15.98 8.44 -10.12
N ARG A 70 16.17 8.33 -8.81
CA ARG A 70 17.47 8.53 -8.14
C ARG A 70 18.22 7.21 -7.87
N ASP A 71 17.67 6.07 -8.29
CA ASP A 71 18.20 4.73 -7.98
C ASP A 71 18.37 4.54 -6.44
N GLU A 72 17.46 5.14 -5.68
CA GLU A 72 17.43 5.09 -4.22
C GLU A 72 16.40 4.06 -3.74
N PRO A 73 16.70 3.26 -2.71
CA PRO A 73 15.73 2.36 -2.12
C PRO A 73 14.53 3.15 -1.57
N VAL A 74 13.33 2.60 -1.75
CA VAL A 74 12.10 3.20 -1.25
C VAL A 74 11.69 2.54 0.05
N ASP A 75 11.61 3.32 1.12
CA ASP A 75 11.08 2.88 2.41
C ASP A 75 9.60 3.25 2.53
N ILE A 76 8.73 2.25 2.61
CA ILE A 76 7.29 2.42 2.78
C ILE A 76 6.91 2.08 4.21
N ARG A 77 6.15 2.98 4.86
CA ARG A 77 5.61 2.73 6.20
C ARG A 77 4.71 1.52 6.18
N ARG A 78 4.80 0.69 7.22
CA ARG A 78 3.99 -0.52 7.32
C ARG A 78 2.49 -0.21 7.38
N SER A 79 2.11 0.87 8.04
CA SER A 79 0.72 1.33 8.06
C SER A 79 0.20 1.69 6.67
N ASP A 80 1.07 2.20 5.79
CA ASP A 80 0.73 2.53 4.40
C ASP A 80 0.61 1.30 3.55
N ALA A 81 1.54 0.34 3.65
CA ALA A 81 1.41 -0.94 2.98
C ALA A 81 0.13 -1.70 3.40
N LEU A 82 -0.26 -1.67 4.68
CA LEU A 82 -1.52 -2.26 5.14
C LEU A 82 -2.75 -1.54 4.56
N ARG A 83 -2.74 -0.20 4.51
CA ARG A 83 -3.82 0.57 3.90
C ARG A 83 -3.94 0.29 2.41
N LEU A 84 -2.81 0.13 1.72
CA LEU A 84 -2.76 -0.26 0.32
C LEU A 84 -3.37 -1.64 0.12
N SER A 85 -2.91 -2.65 0.86
CA SER A 85 -3.43 -4.01 0.80
C SER A 85 -4.96 -4.06 1.00
N VAL A 86 -5.48 -3.51 2.10
CA VAL A 86 -6.93 -3.52 2.40
C VAL A 86 -7.74 -2.86 1.28
N SER A 87 -7.24 -1.76 0.74
CA SER A 87 -7.95 -1.00 -0.28
C SER A 87 -7.91 -1.69 -1.63
N LEU A 88 -6.82 -2.37 -1.98
CA LEU A 88 -6.72 -3.20 -3.19
C LEU A 88 -7.66 -4.40 -3.12
N HIS A 89 -7.74 -5.08 -1.97
CA HIS A 89 -8.71 -6.17 -1.76
C HIS A 89 -10.14 -5.67 -2.01
N THR A 90 -10.49 -4.51 -1.43
CA THR A 90 -11.80 -3.88 -1.65
C THR A 90 -12.02 -3.48 -3.12
N TYR A 91 -10.98 -3.03 -3.81
CA TYR A 91 -11.06 -2.64 -5.23
C TYR A 91 -11.24 -3.86 -6.14
N ARG A 92 -10.50 -4.95 -5.87
CA ARG A 92 -10.66 -6.23 -6.56
C ARG A 92 -12.07 -6.78 -6.44
N GLU A 93 -12.65 -6.75 -5.24
CA GLU A 93 -14.06 -7.17 -5.03
C GLU A 93 -15.03 -6.36 -5.90
N LYS A 94 -14.82 -5.03 -6.01
CA LYS A 94 -15.65 -4.19 -6.88
C LYS A 94 -15.50 -4.52 -8.37
N LEU A 95 -14.30 -4.85 -8.83
CA LEU A 95 -14.07 -5.25 -10.22
C LEU A 95 -14.80 -6.56 -10.53
N LEU A 96 -14.76 -7.52 -9.60
CA LEU A 96 -15.52 -8.76 -9.70
C LEU A 96 -17.04 -8.51 -9.71
N ASP A 97 -17.54 -7.59 -8.87
CA ASP A 97 -18.95 -7.17 -8.88
C ASP A 97 -19.37 -6.50 -10.21
N GLN A 98 -18.40 -6.01 -11.00
CA GLN A 98 -18.60 -5.37 -12.30
C GLN A 98 -18.35 -6.32 -13.49
N ASP A 99 -18.15 -7.62 -13.23
CA ASP A 99 -17.77 -8.65 -14.21
C ASP A 99 -16.44 -8.33 -14.95
N ASP A 100 -15.55 -7.53 -14.34
CA ASP A 100 -14.21 -7.23 -14.89
C ASP A 100 -13.15 -8.17 -14.28
N GLU A 101 -13.25 -9.45 -14.62
CA GLU A 101 -12.37 -10.52 -14.10
C GLU A 101 -10.89 -10.30 -14.48
N ALA A 102 -10.62 -9.75 -15.67
CA ALA A 102 -9.26 -9.52 -16.15
C ALA A 102 -8.55 -8.44 -15.31
N ALA A 103 -9.22 -7.30 -15.06
CA ALA A 103 -8.65 -6.28 -14.18
C ALA A 103 -8.54 -6.75 -12.73
N ALA A 104 -9.46 -7.62 -12.27
CA ALA A 104 -9.38 -8.20 -10.93
C ALA A 104 -8.15 -9.12 -10.76
N GLU A 105 -7.77 -9.87 -11.80
CA GLU A 105 -6.57 -10.71 -11.83
C GLU A 105 -5.29 -9.87 -11.77
N ASP A 106 -5.21 -8.78 -12.54
CA ASP A 106 -4.07 -7.85 -12.50
C ASP A 106 -3.88 -7.23 -11.09
N VAL A 107 -4.99 -6.88 -10.44
CA VAL A 107 -4.97 -6.36 -9.06
C VAL A 107 -4.56 -7.45 -8.07
N GLU A 108 -4.96 -8.71 -8.28
CA GLU A 108 -4.58 -9.84 -7.43
C GLU A 108 -3.07 -10.06 -7.40
N GLN A 109 -2.41 -9.93 -8.55
CA GLN A 109 -0.95 -10.04 -8.62
C GLN A 109 -0.26 -8.94 -7.80
N THR A 110 -0.79 -7.72 -7.84
CA THR A 110 -0.32 -6.58 -7.03
C THR A 110 -0.53 -6.84 -5.54
N ILE A 111 -1.69 -7.36 -5.15
CA ILE A 111 -1.99 -7.75 -3.76
C ILE A 111 -0.97 -8.77 -3.27
N HIS A 112 -0.65 -9.78 -4.08
CA HIS A 112 0.27 -10.85 -3.68
C HIS A 112 1.67 -10.32 -3.34
N VAL A 113 2.17 -9.35 -4.10
CA VAL A 113 3.45 -8.68 -3.83
C VAL A 113 3.41 -7.93 -2.49
N ILE A 114 2.39 -7.09 -2.28
CA ILE A 114 2.27 -6.25 -1.07
C ILE A 114 2.06 -7.12 0.17
N ASP A 115 1.17 -8.11 0.10
CA ASP A 115 0.89 -9.04 1.20
C ASP A 115 2.12 -9.90 1.51
N GLY A 116 2.85 -10.36 0.48
CA GLY A 116 4.11 -11.07 0.65
C GLY A 116 5.15 -10.26 1.46
N LYS A 117 5.35 -8.98 1.12
CA LYS A 117 6.27 -8.10 1.87
C LYS A 117 5.81 -7.84 3.30
N LEU A 118 4.50 -7.68 3.50
CA LEU A 118 3.93 -7.56 4.84
C LEU A 118 4.23 -8.82 5.67
N GLU A 119 4.07 -10.00 5.10
CA GLU A 119 4.32 -11.28 5.77
C GLU A 119 5.81 -11.54 6.06
N GLU A 120 6.70 -11.33 5.08
CA GLU A 120 8.16 -11.51 5.22
C GLU A 120 8.74 -10.74 6.41
N THR A 121 8.24 -9.53 6.62
CA THR A 121 8.73 -8.63 7.65
C THR A 121 8.23 -9.04 9.05
N THR A 122 7.09 -9.71 9.16
CA THR A 122 6.62 -10.36 10.41
C THR A 122 7.31 -11.68 10.71
N ALA A 123 7.85 -12.34 9.69
CA ALA A 123 8.50 -13.64 9.78
C ALA A 123 9.99 -13.57 10.15
N ARG A 124 10.54 -12.38 10.48
CA ARG A 124 11.83 -12.25 11.15
C ARG A 124 11.63 -12.30 12.68
N PRO A 125 11.65 -13.48 13.33
CA PRO A 125 12.05 -13.52 14.73
C PRO A 125 13.51 -13.06 14.78
N GLU A 126 13.81 -12.20 15.76
CA GLU A 126 15.18 -11.85 16.11
C GLU A 126 16.03 -13.13 16.12
N ARG A 127 16.95 -13.26 15.15
CA ARG A 127 18.05 -14.20 15.32
C ARG A 127 18.92 -13.63 16.42
N GLY A 128 18.67 -14.12 17.63
CA GLY A 128 19.61 -13.96 18.73
C GLY A 128 20.96 -14.52 18.31
N GLU A 129 21.97 -13.67 18.42
CA GLU A 129 23.38 -14.05 18.63
C GLU A 129 23.92 -13.17 19.76
#